data_AF-A0AAV0T0D9-F1
#
_entry.id   AF-A0AAV0T0D9-F1
#
_cell.length_a   1.000
_cell.length_b   1.000
_cell.length_c   1.000
_cell.angle_alpha   90.00
_cell.angle_beta   90.00
_cell.angle_gamma   90.00
#
_symmetry.space_group_name_H-M   'P 1'
#
loop_
_entity.id
_entity.type
_entity.pdbx_description
1 polymer ?
#
loop_
_entity_poly.entity_id
_entity_poly.type
_entity_poly.pdbx_seq_one_letter_code
_entity_poly.pdbx_strand_id
1 'polypeptide(L)'
;MEGFLLFFSQESSAQVQYCVLEYGMLCCFDQPSGVLFESIELTRHRVRVQLLCGDDAGLCPNRFAVHVLEVRRNDQAGAFELAGKREKTFVFAAATSMSMTKWANAIHNWRRHAFDNPTRGALSVHDAITSNAMQNPDTKRRAVLLESQRANLLNLAIRFDVKLVVIDKTYSGKIRFCGLVNGLSSSAHKLSTEMKISRARFAIISWLPGISSLRTR
;
A
#
# COMPACT_ATOMS: atom_id res chain seq x y z
N MET A 1 6.12 5.03 13.06
CA MET A 1 6.32 5.58 11.69
C MET A 1 4.95 5.94 11.13
N GLU A 2 4.83 7.01 10.34
CA GLU A 2 3.55 7.42 9.75
C GLU A 2 3.73 8.00 8.34
N GLY A 3 2.66 7.98 7.54
CA GLY A 3 2.63 8.57 6.20
C GLY A 3 1.56 7.96 5.31
N PHE A 4 1.31 8.57 4.15
CA PHE A 4 0.39 7.99 3.18
C PHE A 4 1.04 6.84 2.38
N LEU A 5 0.23 5.84 2.04
CA LEU A 5 0.56 4.72 1.15
C LEU A 5 -0.61 4.45 0.20
N LEU A 6 -0.32 3.87 -0.96
CA LEU A 6 -1.34 3.19 -1.76
C LEU A 6 -1.54 1.79 -1.18
N PHE A 7 -2.78 1.43 -0.86
CA PHE A 7 -3.17 0.11 -0.38
C PHE A 7 -3.94 -0.64 -1.46
N PHE A 8 -3.38 -1.74 -1.97
CA PHE A 8 -3.90 -2.45 -3.13
C PHE A 8 -4.92 -3.52 -2.74
N SER A 9 -6.09 -3.49 -3.37
CA SER A 9 -7.09 -4.57 -3.28
C SER A 9 -6.93 -5.59 -4.41
N GLN A 10 -6.46 -5.14 -5.56
CA GLN A 10 -6.09 -5.93 -6.74
C GLN A 10 -4.82 -5.36 -7.34
N GLU A 11 -4.28 -5.97 -8.38
CA GLU A 11 -2.99 -5.58 -8.97
C GLU A 11 -2.92 -4.12 -9.45
N SER A 12 -4.00 -3.61 -10.05
CA SER A 12 -4.10 -2.25 -10.58
C SER A 12 -5.13 -1.37 -9.85
N SER A 13 -5.69 -1.82 -8.72
CA SER A 13 -6.68 -1.06 -7.96
C SER A 13 -6.21 -0.83 -6.53
N ALA A 14 -6.14 0.43 -6.11
CA ALA A 14 -5.61 0.82 -4.81
C ALA A 14 -6.38 1.97 -4.17
N GLN A 15 -6.15 2.19 -2.88
CA GLN A 15 -6.69 3.31 -2.12
C GLN A 15 -5.55 4.12 -1.52
N VAL A 16 -5.68 5.44 -1.47
CA VAL A 16 -4.74 6.25 -0.69
C VAL A 16 -5.16 6.17 0.76
N GLN A 17 -4.29 5.63 1.61
CA GLN A 17 -4.53 5.42 3.03
C GLN A 17 -3.43 6.10 3.83
N TYR A 18 -3.80 6.79 4.91
CA TYR A 18 -2.87 7.26 5.92
C TYR A 18 -2.53 6.10 6.86
N CYS A 19 -1.27 5.67 6.85
CA CYS A 19 -0.80 4.53 7.62
C CYS A 19 0.03 4.96 8.83
N VAL A 20 -0.16 4.26 9.94
CA VAL A 20 0.60 4.46 11.19
C VAL A 20 1.08 3.11 11.70
N LEU A 21 2.39 2.98 11.90
CA LEU A 21 3.03 1.87 12.58
C LEU A 21 3.34 2.28 14.02
N GLU A 22 2.61 1.70 14.97
CA GLU A 22 2.73 1.97 16.40
C GLU A 22 2.30 0.75 17.24
N TYR A 23 2.91 0.55 18.41
CA TYR A 23 2.59 -0.53 19.37
C TYR A 23 2.51 -1.95 18.76
N GLY A 24 3.30 -2.23 17.72
CA GLY A 24 3.28 -3.53 17.03
C GLY A 24 2.04 -3.75 16.17
N MET A 25 1.38 -2.69 15.73
CA MET A 25 0.28 -2.69 14.77
C MET A 25 0.58 -1.72 13.62
N LEU A 26 0.18 -2.10 12.41
CA LEU A 26 0.11 -1.22 11.26
C LEU A 26 -1.37 -0.90 10.98
N CYS A 27 -1.77 0.31 11.34
CA CYS A 27 -3.14 0.81 11.19
C CYS A 27 -3.23 1.70 9.94
N CYS A 28 -4.29 1.51 9.14
CA CYS A 28 -4.58 2.29 7.94
C CYS A 28 -5.88 3.06 8.15
N PHE A 29 -5.86 4.36 7.89
CA PHE A 29 -6.98 5.29 8.02
C PHE A 29 -7.22 6.02 6.70
N ASP A 30 -8.45 6.45 6.46
CA ASP A 30 -8.78 7.30 5.31
C ASP A 30 -7.98 8.62 5.28
N GLN A 31 -7.78 9.23 6.45
CA GLN A 31 -7.03 10.47 6.64
C GLN A 31 -6.40 10.54 8.05
N PRO A 32 -5.49 11.49 8.32
CA PRO A 32 -4.97 11.71 9.67
C PRO A 32 -6.10 11.99 10.66
N SER A 33 -6.16 11.22 11.76
CA SER A 33 -7.25 11.25 12.75
C SER A 33 -8.64 10.89 12.19
N GLY A 34 -8.68 10.20 11.05
CA GLY A 34 -9.89 9.74 10.41
C GLY A 34 -10.35 8.35 10.86
N VAL A 35 -11.18 7.70 10.04
CA VAL A 35 -11.78 6.40 10.33
C VAL A 35 -10.79 5.29 10.03
N LEU A 36 -10.68 4.33 10.96
CA LEU A 36 -9.86 3.14 10.78
C LEU A 36 -10.42 2.28 9.64
N PHE A 37 -9.61 2.08 8.61
CA PHE A 37 -9.93 1.24 7.46
C PHE A 37 -9.49 -0.20 7.67
N GLU A 38 -8.24 -0.41 8.09
CA GLU A 38 -7.63 -1.74 8.29
C GLU A 38 -6.63 -1.70 9.44
N SER A 39 -6.52 -2.81 10.18
CA SER A 39 -5.53 -2.97 11.25
C SER A 39 -4.80 -4.30 11.09
N ILE A 40 -3.48 -4.22 11.01
CA ILE A 40 -2.60 -5.37 10.80
C ILE A 40 -1.80 -5.58 12.08
N GLU A 41 -2.17 -6.61 12.84
CA GLU A 41 -1.41 -7.03 14.01
C GLU A 41 -0.07 -7.63 13.60
N LEU A 42 1.03 -7.08 14.13
CA LEU A 42 2.37 -7.62 13.94
C LEU A 42 2.78 -8.47 15.15
N THR A 43 2.25 -8.15 16.33
CA THR A 43 2.40 -8.94 17.55
C THR A 43 1.76 -10.31 17.41
N ARG A 44 2.38 -11.36 17.95
CA ARG A 44 1.93 -12.76 17.81
C ARG A 44 1.75 -13.22 16.36
N HIS A 45 2.42 -12.55 15.43
CA HIS A 45 2.48 -12.95 14.04
C HIS A 45 3.93 -13.11 13.60
N ARG A 46 4.17 -14.08 12.71
CA ARG A 46 5.36 -14.12 11.87
C ARG A 46 5.14 -13.12 10.74
N VAL A 47 5.97 -12.08 10.72
CA VAL A 47 5.88 -10.99 9.74
C VAL A 47 7.05 -11.12 8.75
N ARG A 48 6.75 -11.14 7.46
CA ARG A 48 7.75 -11.03 6.39
C ARG A 48 7.38 -9.85 5.50
N VAL A 49 8.37 -9.01 5.21
CA VAL A 49 8.22 -7.91 4.25
C VAL A 49 9.00 -8.26 2.99
N GLN A 50 8.36 -8.12 1.84
CA GLN A 50 8.96 -8.38 0.54
C GLN A 50 8.85 -7.14 -0.33
N LEU A 51 9.96 -6.66 -0.88
CA LEU A 51 9.93 -5.63 -1.91
C LEU A 51 9.49 -6.26 -3.24
N LEU A 52 8.55 -5.61 -3.93
CA LEU A 52 8.07 -6.06 -5.22
C LEU A 52 8.75 -5.19 -6.28
N CYS A 53 9.86 -5.69 -6.81
CA CYS A 53 10.54 -5.07 -7.95
C CYS A 53 9.72 -5.37 -9.21
N GLY A 54 9.34 -4.33 -9.95
CA GLY A 54 8.58 -4.47 -11.18
C GLY A 54 9.50 -4.85 -12.33
N ASP A 55 9.57 -6.14 -12.63
CA ASP A 55 10.07 -6.62 -13.93
C ASP A 55 8.98 -6.53 -15.02
N ASP A 56 7.72 -6.32 -14.61
CA ASP A 56 6.58 -6.16 -15.50
C ASP A 56 6.34 -4.69 -15.88
N ALA A 57 6.49 -4.41 -17.18
CA ALA A 57 6.19 -3.11 -17.76
C ALA A 57 4.73 -2.71 -17.45
N GLY A 58 4.54 -1.58 -16.77
CA GLY A 58 3.22 -0.99 -16.50
C GLY A 58 2.69 -1.17 -15.07
N LEU A 59 3.36 -1.92 -14.20
CA LEU A 59 2.97 -1.98 -12.80
C LEU A 59 3.43 -0.75 -12.01
N CYS A 60 2.62 -0.36 -11.01
CA CYS A 60 2.96 0.70 -10.06
C CYS A 60 4.32 0.41 -9.39
N PRO A 61 5.26 1.37 -9.37
CA PRO A 61 6.56 1.18 -8.73
C PRO A 61 6.46 1.28 -7.21
N ASN A 62 7.60 1.08 -6.54
CA ASN A 62 7.77 1.25 -5.09
C ASN A 62 6.82 0.38 -4.25
N ARG A 63 6.47 -0.81 -4.77
CA ARG A 63 5.57 -1.75 -4.14
C ARG A 63 6.29 -2.63 -3.13
N PHE A 64 5.59 -2.98 -2.07
CA PHE A 64 6.03 -3.97 -1.10
C PHE A 64 4.83 -4.75 -0.54
N ALA A 65 5.06 -6.01 -0.22
CA ALA A 65 4.09 -6.90 0.39
C ALA A 65 4.45 -7.15 1.86
N VAL A 66 3.45 -7.07 2.72
CA VAL A 66 3.52 -7.44 4.14
C VAL A 66 2.76 -8.74 4.31
N HIS A 67 3.49 -9.80 4.62
CA HIS A 67 2.96 -11.12 4.89
C HIS A 67 2.86 -11.32 6.38
N VAL A 68 1.70 -11.76 6.84
CA VAL A 68 1.36 -11.89 8.25
C VAL A 68 0.73 -13.26 8.48
N LEU A 69 1.37 -14.07 9.32
CA LEU A 69 0.90 -15.40 9.69
C LEU A 69 0.82 -15.53 11.21
N GLU A 70 -0.37 -15.83 11.71
CA GLU A 70 -0.63 -15.92 13.14
C GLU A 70 0.14 -17.09 13.75
N VAL A 71 0.80 -16.85 14.89
CA VAL A 71 1.53 -17.85 15.65
C VAL A 71 1.04 -17.91 17.09
N ARG A 72 1.01 -19.11 17.66
CA ARG A 72 0.70 -19.37 19.06
C ARG A 72 1.89 -20.00 19.75
N ARG A 73 2.05 -19.69 21.04
CA ARG A 73 3.03 -20.38 21.86
C ARG A 73 2.48 -21.77 22.17
N ASN A 74 3.24 -22.81 21.86
CA ASN A 74 3.00 -24.15 22.36
C ASN A 74 3.78 -24.30 23.66
N ASP A 75 3.06 -24.34 24.79
CA ASP A 75 3.66 -24.44 26.12
C ASP A 75 4.31 -25.82 26.38
N GLN A 76 3.96 -26.85 25.60
CA GLN A 76 4.54 -28.19 25.71
C GLN A 76 5.86 -28.31 24.93
N ALA A 77 5.95 -27.65 23.77
CA ALA A 77 7.14 -27.68 22.92
C ALA A 77 8.12 -26.52 23.19
N GLY A 78 7.73 -25.55 24.02
CA GLY A 78 8.51 -24.33 24.29
C GLY A 78 8.72 -23.43 23.06
N ALA A 79 8.02 -23.69 21.95
CA ALA A 79 8.21 -23.06 20.66
C ALA A 79 6.93 -22.36 20.17
N PHE A 80 7.08 -21.43 19.21
CA PHE A 80 5.95 -20.85 18.50
C PHE A 80 5.54 -21.75 17.35
N GLU A 81 4.26 -22.12 17.32
CA GLU A 81 3.65 -22.89 16.26
C GLU A 81 2.71 -22.03 15.42
N LEU A 82 2.50 -22.43 14.18
CA LEU A 82 1.57 -21.75 13.28
C LEU A 82 0.14 -21.97 13.78
N ALA A 83 -0.53 -20.88 14.12
CA ALA A 83 -1.92 -20.89 14.54
C ALA A 83 -2.88 -20.55 13.40
N GLY A 84 -2.42 -19.70 12.48
CA GLY A 84 -3.19 -19.27 11.32
C GLY A 84 -3.22 -20.36 10.24
N LYS A 85 -4.41 -20.62 9.70
CA LYS A 85 -4.60 -21.55 8.56
C LYS A 85 -4.03 -21.00 7.24
N ARG A 86 -3.88 -19.68 7.12
CA ARG A 86 -3.44 -19.01 5.88
C ARG A 86 -2.64 -17.75 6.19
N GLU A 87 -1.56 -17.54 5.45
CA GLU A 87 -0.81 -16.29 5.45
C GLU A 87 -1.65 -15.19 4.78
N LYS A 88 -1.83 -14.06 5.47
CA LYS A 88 -2.46 -12.86 4.92
C LYS A 88 -1.39 -12.00 4.26
N THR A 89 -1.67 -11.51 3.06
CA THR A 89 -0.75 -10.65 2.30
C THR A 89 -1.40 -9.31 2.06
N PHE A 90 -0.71 -8.24 2.46
CA PHE A 90 -1.13 -6.85 2.27
C PHE A 90 -0.14 -6.17 1.34
N VAL A 91 -0.62 -5.59 0.23
CA VAL A 91 0.26 -4.96 -0.76
C VAL A 91 0.12 -3.46 -0.70
N PHE A 92 1.27 -2.79 -0.58
CA PHE A 92 1.37 -1.35 -0.47
C PHE A 92 2.28 -0.79 -1.57
N ALA A 93 2.13 0.51 -1.90
CA ALA A 93 3.16 1.27 -2.60
C ALA A 93 3.40 2.62 -1.94
N ALA A 94 4.67 3.05 -1.92
CA ALA A 94 5.07 4.35 -1.42
C ALA A 94 5.33 5.35 -2.57
N ALA A 95 5.31 6.65 -2.23
CA ALA A 95 5.51 7.72 -3.22
C ALA A 95 6.90 7.66 -3.87
N THR A 96 7.90 7.17 -3.14
CA THR A 96 9.29 7.09 -3.59
C THR A 96 9.92 5.79 -3.12
N SER A 97 10.95 5.32 -3.85
CA SER A 97 11.73 4.13 -3.47
C SER A 97 12.35 4.26 -2.08
N MET A 98 12.89 5.44 -1.74
CA MET A 98 13.39 5.73 -0.39
C MET A 98 12.30 5.55 0.68
N SER A 99 11.07 6.01 0.41
CA SER A 99 9.95 5.86 1.35
C SER A 99 9.52 4.40 1.47
N MET A 100 9.50 3.64 0.37
CA MET A 100 9.23 2.20 0.37
C MET A 100 10.24 1.47 1.27
N THR A 101 11.55 1.71 1.09
CA THR A 101 12.59 1.09 1.91
C THR A 101 12.44 1.45 3.39
N LYS A 102 12.13 2.72 3.70
CA LYS A 102 11.86 3.15 5.08
C LYS A 102 10.69 2.39 5.69
N TRP A 103 9.58 2.24 4.96
CA TRP A 103 8.42 1.48 5.42
C TRP A 103 8.75 0.01 5.61
N ALA A 104 9.41 -0.61 4.64
CA ALA A 104 9.77 -2.01 4.71
C ALA A 104 10.69 -2.30 5.91
N ASN A 105 11.69 -1.45 6.13
CA ASN A 105 12.61 -1.57 7.26
C ASN A 105 11.91 -1.33 8.60
N ALA A 106 11.01 -0.34 8.68
CA ALA A 106 10.28 -0.06 9.92
C ALA A 106 9.35 -1.21 10.29
N ILE A 107 8.62 -1.77 9.32
CA ILE A 107 7.75 -2.92 9.53
C ILE A 107 8.58 -4.16 9.86
N HIS A 108 9.70 -4.40 9.17
CA HIS A 108 10.57 -5.54 9.47
C HIS A 108 11.15 -5.47 10.90
N ASN A 109 11.55 -4.27 11.33
CA ASN A 109 12.17 -4.04 12.63
C ASN A 109 11.19 -3.62 13.73
N TRP A 110 9.88 -3.81 13.53
CA TRP A 110 8.85 -3.30 14.44
C TRP A 110 9.08 -3.71 15.91
N ARG A 111 9.59 -4.93 16.16
CA ARG A 111 9.89 -5.45 17.51
C ARG A 111 11.02 -4.70 18.20
N ARG A 112 12.02 -4.27 17.44
CA ARG A 112 13.19 -3.55 17.98
C ARG A 112 12.82 -2.12 18.39
N HIS A 113 11.78 -1.57 17.76
CA HIS A 113 11.31 -0.20 17.98
C HIS A 113 9.98 -0.13 18.73
N ALA A 114 9.49 -1.25 19.27
CA ALA A 114 8.19 -1.32 19.96
C ALA A 114 8.12 -0.42 21.20
N PHE A 115 9.28 -0.04 21.76
CA PHE A 115 9.42 0.79 22.95
C PHE A 115 10.02 2.18 22.69
N ASP A 116 10.35 2.51 21.43
CA ASP A 116 11.06 3.76 21.10
C ASP A 116 10.15 5.01 21.10
N ASN A 117 8.89 4.90 21.51
CA ASN A 117 7.98 6.05 21.67
C ASN A 117 7.36 6.11 23.08
N PRO A 118 8.07 6.64 24.09
CA PRO A 118 7.44 7.02 25.36
C PRO A 118 6.58 8.29 25.23
N THR A 119 6.78 9.12 24.20
CA THR A 119 6.34 10.53 24.22
C THR A 119 5.12 10.86 23.37
N ARG A 120 4.70 9.99 22.44
CA ARG A 120 3.53 10.27 21.57
C ARG A 120 2.18 9.91 22.20
N GLY A 121 2.14 8.90 23.09
CA GLY A 121 0.92 8.50 23.81
C GLY A 121 0.59 9.40 25.01
N ALA A 122 1.60 9.90 25.73
CA ALA A 122 1.40 10.69 26.95
C ALA A 122 0.89 12.13 26.71
N LEU A 123 0.99 12.65 25.48
CA LEU A 123 0.51 14.00 25.12
C LEU A 123 -0.93 14.00 24.57
N SER A 124 -1.50 12.84 24.23
CA SER A 124 -2.85 12.75 23.66
C SER A 124 -3.96 12.95 24.70
N VAL A 125 -3.70 12.67 25.98
CA VAL A 125 -4.73 12.71 27.04
C VAL A 125 -4.91 14.12 27.64
N HIS A 126 -3.95 15.03 27.48
CA HIS A 126 -4.02 16.38 28.09
C HIS A 126 -4.43 17.52 27.14
N ASP A 127 -4.49 17.29 25.82
CA ASP A 127 -4.79 18.36 24.85
C ASP A 127 -6.30 18.61 24.64
N ALA A 128 -7.18 17.83 25.30
CA ALA A 128 -8.62 18.02 25.19
C ALA A 128 -9.17 19.27 25.93
N ILE A 129 -8.33 20.02 26.66
CA ILE A 129 -8.78 21.15 27.50
C ILE A 129 -8.47 22.53 26.92
N THR A 130 -7.64 22.66 25.87
CA THR A 130 -7.29 24.01 25.36
C THR A 130 -7.57 24.15 23.87
N SER A 131 -8.67 24.86 23.56
CA SER A 131 -9.14 25.26 22.24
C SER A 131 -8.19 26.20 21.44
N ASN A 132 -6.87 26.14 21.66
CA ASN A 132 -5.86 26.97 20.99
C ASN A 132 -4.76 26.15 20.27
N ALA A 133 -4.92 24.83 20.10
CA ALA A 133 -3.92 23.94 19.48
C ALA A 133 -3.70 24.14 17.95
N MET A 134 -4.30 25.16 17.32
CA MET A 134 -4.07 25.48 15.89
C MET A 134 -2.74 26.19 15.59
N GLN A 135 -1.86 26.39 16.58
CA GLN A 135 -0.62 27.17 16.43
C GLN A 135 0.68 26.44 16.75
N ASN A 136 0.71 25.11 16.86
CA ASN A 136 1.99 24.41 16.96
C ASN A 136 2.68 24.39 15.57
N PRO A 137 3.87 25.03 15.38
CA PRO A 137 4.56 25.04 14.10
C PRO A 137 4.89 23.62 13.60
N ASP A 138 5.03 22.65 14.51
CA ASP A 138 5.35 21.27 14.16
C ASP A 138 4.14 20.51 13.60
N THR A 139 2.91 20.81 14.06
CA THR A 139 1.70 20.21 13.50
C THR A 139 1.43 20.74 12.09
N LYS A 140 1.68 22.03 11.85
CA LYS A 140 1.59 22.64 10.50
C LYS A 140 2.61 22.02 9.54
N ARG A 141 3.87 21.90 9.97
CA ARG A 141 4.93 21.25 9.16
C ARG A 141 4.59 19.80 8.83
N ARG A 142 4.08 19.05 9.81
CA ARG A 142 3.62 17.67 9.63
C ARG A 142 2.48 17.60 8.60
N ALA A 143 1.47 18.46 8.71
CA ALA A 143 0.35 18.48 7.76
C ALA A 143 0.81 18.76 6.33
N VAL A 144 1.69 19.74 6.12
CA VAL A 144 2.26 20.07 4.81
C VAL A 144 3.05 18.90 4.23
N LEU A 145 3.85 18.21 5.05
CA LEU A 145 4.61 17.03 4.62
C LEU A 145 3.67 15.89 4.18
N LEU A 146 2.65 15.60 4.98
CA LEU A 146 1.68 14.54 4.69
C LEU A 146 0.89 14.85 3.42
N GLU A 147 0.48 16.10 3.21
CA GLU A 147 -0.24 16.50 2.00
C GLU A 147 0.65 16.41 0.75
N SER A 148 1.93 16.80 0.87
CA SER A 148 2.92 16.60 -0.20
C SER A 148 3.11 15.12 -0.53
N GLN A 149 3.19 14.25 0.48
CA GLN A 149 3.26 12.79 0.26
C GLN A 149 2.01 12.27 -0.46
N ARG A 150 0.82 12.72 -0.03
CA ARG A 150 -0.45 12.36 -0.64
C ARG A 150 -0.51 12.75 -2.12
N ALA A 151 -0.17 14.00 -2.44
CA ALA A 151 -0.13 14.50 -3.81
C ALA A 151 0.84 13.69 -4.68
N ASN A 152 2.02 13.35 -4.16
CA ASN A 152 2.99 12.51 -4.87
C ASN A 152 2.47 11.09 -5.15
N LEU A 153 1.70 10.49 -4.23
CA LEU A 153 1.06 9.19 -4.46
C LEU A 153 -0.03 9.28 -5.52
N LEU A 154 -0.84 10.34 -5.52
CA LEU A 154 -1.87 10.54 -6.55
C LEU A 154 -1.23 10.68 -7.93
N ASN A 155 -0.17 11.48 -8.06
CA ASN A 155 0.60 11.61 -9.30
C ASN A 155 1.25 10.28 -9.72
N LEU A 156 1.66 9.45 -8.77
CA LEU A 156 2.20 8.13 -9.06
C LEU A 156 1.10 7.18 -9.54
N ALA A 157 -0.06 7.17 -8.88
CA ALA A 157 -1.21 6.37 -9.29
C ALA A 157 -1.66 6.72 -10.72
N ILE A 158 -1.76 8.01 -11.05
CA ILE A 158 -2.13 8.48 -12.39
C ILE A 158 -1.10 8.04 -13.44
N ARG A 159 0.20 8.19 -13.16
CA ARG A 159 1.26 7.84 -14.13
C ARG A 159 1.34 6.35 -14.46
N PHE A 160 0.84 5.49 -13.58
CA PHE A 160 0.88 4.03 -13.72
C PHE A 160 -0.52 3.42 -13.81
N ASP A 161 -1.51 4.22 -14.23
CA ASP A 161 -2.90 3.81 -14.45
C ASP A 161 -3.52 3.00 -13.28
N VAL A 162 -3.14 3.34 -12.04
CA VAL A 162 -3.71 2.72 -10.84
C VAL A 162 -5.10 3.28 -10.62
N LYS A 163 -6.10 2.39 -10.68
CA LYS A 163 -7.49 2.72 -10.37
C LYS A 163 -7.64 3.02 -8.89
N LEU A 164 -7.77 4.30 -8.56
CA LEU A 164 -8.04 4.73 -7.19
C LEU A 164 -9.49 4.40 -6.82
N VAL A 165 -9.65 3.68 -5.71
CA VAL A 165 -10.94 3.32 -5.13
C VAL A 165 -11.14 4.16 -3.88
N VAL A 166 -12.29 4.82 -3.77
CA VAL A 166 -12.74 5.45 -2.53
C VAL A 166 -13.75 4.51 -1.89
N ILE A 167 -13.43 3.97 -0.72
CA ILE A 167 -14.36 3.16 0.07
C ILE A 167 -14.83 3.96 1.28
N ASP A 168 -16.08 4.39 1.23
CA ASP A 168 -16.77 4.87 2.41
C ASP A 168 -17.28 3.68 3.22
N LYS A 169 -16.57 3.30 4.28
CA LYS A 169 -17.13 2.44 5.33
C LYS A 169 -18.08 3.29 6.17
N THR A 170 -19.29 3.52 5.68
CA THR A 170 -20.39 3.87 6.59
C THR A 170 -20.62 2.67 7.53
N TYR A 171 -20.96 2.92 8.79
CA TYR A 171 -21.26 1.93 9.85
C TYR A 171 -22.32 0.85 9.48
N SER A 172 -22.82 0.82 8.24
CA SER A 172 -23.76 -0.20 7.71
C SER A 172 -23.12 -1.31 6.87
N GLY A 173 -21.79 -1.40 6.77
CA GLY A 173 -21.12 -2.50 6.04
C GLY A 173 -21.34 -2.50 4.52
N LYS A 174 -21.90 -1.42 3.95
CA LYS A 174 -22.08 -1.27 2.50
C LYS A 174 -20.86 -0.57 1.89
N ILE A 175 -20.11 -1.31 1.07
CA ILE A 175 -19.07 -0.77 0.20
C ILE A 175 -19.78 0.01 -0.92
N ARG A 176 -19.66 1.35 -0.91
CA ARG A 176 -19.99 2.16 -2.09
C ARG A 176 -18.69 2.41 -2.86
N PHE A 177 -18.68 2.02 -4.14
CA PHE A 177 -17.64 2.44 -5.07
C PHE A 177 -17.96 3.86 -5.52
N CYS A 178 -17.30 4.85 -4.94
CA CYS A 178 -17.41 6.23 -5.43
C CYS A 178 -16.33 6.47 -6.50
N GLY A 179 -16.82 6.80 -7.70
CA GLY A 179 -16.17 7.32 -8.91
C GLY A 179 -14.64 7.32 -9.05
N LEU A 180 -14.18 6.81 -10.19
CA LEU A 180 -12.91 7.18 -10.82
C LEU A 180 -12.73 8.70 -10.73
N VAL A 181 -11.64 9.16 -10.11
CA VAL A 181 -11.19 10.55 -10.25
C VAL A 181 -10.62 10.74 -11.66
N ASN A 182 -11.51 10.86 -12.64
CA ASN A 182 -11.16 11.40 -13.94
C ASN A 182 -11.21 12.93 -13.83
N GLY A 183 -10.04 13.57 -13.82
CA GLY A 183 -9.87 15.02 -14.02
C GLY A 183 -8.37 15.31 -14.12
N LEU A 184 -7.84 16.03 -15.12
CA LEU A 184 -8.40 17.18 -15.83
C LEU A 184 -7.91 17.25 -17.28
N SER A 185 -8.79 17.76 -18.12
CA SER A 185 -8.62 18.20 -19.50
C SER A 185 -7.43 19.14 -19.74
N SER A 186 -6.65 18.84 -20.79
CA SER A 186 -5.81 19.82 -21.50
C SER A 186 -6.50 20.26 -22.79
N SER A 187 -6.43 21.56 -23.02
CA SER A 187 -7.04 22.39 -24.06
C SER A 187 -7.09 21.84 -25.50
N ALA A 188 -8.22 22.16 -26.13
CA ALA A 188 -8.49 22.31 -27.56
C ALA A 188 -7.28 22.36 -28.52
N HIS A 189 -7.29 21.48 -29.51
CA HIS A 189 -7.23 21.87 -30.92
C HIS A 189 -8.05 20.86 -31.76
N LYS A 190 -9.00 21.41 -32.52
CA LYS A 190 -9.73 20.71 -33.59
C LYS A 190 -8.71 20.23 -34.63
N LEU A 191 -8.78 18.97 -35.03
CA LEU A 191 -8.72 18.60 -36.44
C LEU A 191 -9.44 17.26 -36.64
N SER A 192 -10.45 17.31 -37.51
CA SER A 192 -11.25 16.18 -37.96
C SER A 192 -10.52 15.49 -39.12
N THR A 193 -10.22 14.20 -38.99
CA THR A 193 -10.20 13.29 -40.15
C THR A 193 -10.55 11.87 -39.75
N GLU A 194 -11.67 11.40 -40.29
CA GLU A 194 -12.14 10.02 -40.39
C GLU A 194 -11.11 9.14 -41.13
N MET A 195 -10.80 7.93 -40.64
CA MET A 195 -10.84 6.69 -41.45
C MET A 195 -10.39 5.43 -40.70
N LYS A 196 -11.27 4.43 -40.82
CA LYS A 196 -11.05 2.99 -41.04
C LYS A 196 -10.40 2.12 -39.94
N ILE A 197 -11.31 1.32 -39.37
CA ILE A 197 -11.13 0.00 -38.76
C ILE A 197 -10.22 -0.87 -39.65
N SER A 198 -9.13 -1.38 -39.08
CA SER A 198 -8.36 -2.49 -39.64
C SER A 198 -8.12 -3.55 -38.58
N ARG A 199 -8.67 -4.74 -38.82
CA ARG A 199 -8.44 -5.97 -38.05
C ARG A 199 -7.01 -6.43 -38.29
N ALA A 200 -6.20 -6.54 -37.23
CA ALA A 200 -4.94 -7.26 -37.27
C ALA A 200 -5.05 -8.58 -36.49
N ARG A 201 -4.60 -9.64 -37.15
CA ARG A 201 -4.68 -11.05 -36.77
C ARG A 201 -3.59 -11.41 -35.76
N PHE A 202 -3.93 -12.25 -34.80
CA PHE A 202 -2.99 -12.87 -33.87
C PHE A 202 -2.05 -13.83 -34.63
N ALA A 203 -0.74 -13.73 -34.40
CA ALA A 203 0.24 -14.72 -34.79
C ALA A 203 0.71 -15.47 -33.54
N ILE A 204 0.48 -16.78 -33.54
CA ILE A 204 0.97 -17.75 -32.54
C ILE A 204 2.42 -18.05 -32.91
N ILE A 205 3.37 -17.73 -32.02
CA ILE A 205 4.76 -18.18 -32.14
C ILE A 205 4.93 -19.34 -31.16
N SER A 206 4.97 -20.55 -31.71
CA SER A 206 5.29 -21.78 -30.99
C SER A 206 6.81 -21.93 -30.85
N TRP A 207 7.25 -22.23 -29.63
CA TRP A 207 8.64 -22.57 -29.31
C TRP A 207 8.78 -24.09 -29.23
N LEU A 208 9.60 -24.67 -30.11
CA LEU A 208 10.14 -26.02 -29.92
C LEU A 208 11.64 -26.00 -30.30
N PRO A 209 12.56 -26.35 -29.38
CA PRO A 209 13.94 -26.62 -29.72
C PRO A 209 14.07 -28.07 -30.25
N GLY A 210 14.64 -28.21 -31.45
CA GLY A 210 15.02 -29.49 -32.01
C GLY A 210 16.25 -30.06 -31.31
N ILE A 211 16.18 -31.32 -30.91
CA ILE A 211 17.33 -32.13 -30.52
C ILE A 211 17.33 -33.36 -31.43
N SER A 212 18.26 -33.39 -32.37
CA SER A 212 18.58 -34.56 -33.17
C SER A 212 19.82 -35.23 -32.59
N SER A 213 19.73 -36.51 -32.23
CA SER A 213 20.90 -37.37 -32.07
C SER A 213 20.60 -38.79 -32.57
N LEU A 214 21.17 -39.08 -33.74
CA LEU A 214 21.91 -40.28 -34.15
C LEU A 214 21.44 -41.65 -33.62
N ARG A 215 21.03 -42.52 -34.56
CA ARG A 215 21.05 -43.97 -34.41
C ARG A 215 21.89 -44.57 -35.54
N THR A 216 22.96 -45.27 -35.17
CA THR A 216 23.77 -46.15 -36.02
C THR A 216 23.02 -47.42 -36.40
N ARG A 217 23.05 -47.79 -37.67
CA ARG A 217 23.60 -49.07 -38.12
C ARG A 217 23.95 -49.00 -39.60
#